data_AF-A0A937IJ27-F1
#
_entry.id   AF-A0A937IJ27-F1
#
_cell.length_a   1.000
_cell.length_b   1.000
_cell.length_c   1.000
_cell.angle_alpha   90.00
_cell.angle_beta   90.00
_cell.angle_gamma   90.00
#
_symmetry.space_group_name_H-M   'P 1'
#
loop_
_entity.id
_entity.type
_entity.pdbx_description
1 polymer ?
#
loop_
_entity_poly.entity_id
_entity_poly.type
_entity_poly.pdbx_seq_one_letter_code
_entity_poly.pdbx_strand_id
1 'polypeptide(L)'
;MAEEAPKRKINFTKIAMFGLGPVLLLGLGVGAGAFLFMPTQTPVEQVEELIEKKLKQAGQLPSADGLDEENLEPQKVSKETPVNETFVTSYYTFADNFTTNLNKSKQFLQVSVGVSTQYDETVIENVEKHQMALRSEVLGVIGTYSVDDIDGKIGRDNLANSIKDAINVKLLDLEGFGGVEGVHFTSFVLQ
;
A
#
# COMPACT_ATOMS: atom_id res chain seq x y z
N MET A 1 58.57 74.06 13.56
CA MET A 1 57.49 74.60 12.69
C MET A 1 56.75 73.42 12.11
N ALA A 2 55.43 73.39 12.26
CA ALA A 2 54.57 72.29 11.84
C ALA A 2 54.38 72.30 10.32
N GLU A 3 54.37 71.12 9.69
CA GLU A 3 53.93 70.92 8.32
C GLU A 3 52.79 69.88 8.32
N GLU A 4 51.70 70.22 7.64
CA GLU A 4 50.38 69.62 7.73
C GLU A 4 50.26 68.27 6.99
N ALA A 5 49.42 67.37 7.52
CA ALA A 5 49.04 66.13 6.84
C ALA A 5 47.89 66.35 5.83
N PRO A 6 47.93 65.77 4.60
CA PRO A 6 46.89 65.97 3.60
C PRO A 6 45.64 65.12 3.88
N LYS A 7 44.45 65.75 3.78
CA LYS A 7 43.13 65.12 3.94
C LYS A 7 42.81 64.19 2.75
N ARG A 8 42.52 62.92 3.04
CA ARG A 8 42.14 61.88 2.07
C ARG A 8 40.70 62.10 1.57
N LYS A 9 40.53 62.43 0.29
CA LYS A 9 39.21 62.51 -0.38
C LYS A 9 38.58 61.12 -0.46
N ILE A 10 37.45 60.92 0.21
CA ILE A 10 36.65 59.68 0.12
C ILE A 10 35.73 59.79 -1.09
N ASN A 11 35.87 58.86 -2.04
CA ASN A 11 35.09 58.83 -3.28
C ASN A 11 33.69 58.26 -3.01
N PHE A 12 32.75 59.11 -2.57
CA PHE A 12 31.36 58.76 -2.26
C PHE A 12 30.64 58.00 -3.37
N THR A 13 30.96 58.28 -4.64
CA THR A 13 30.38 57.60 -5.81
C THR A 13 30.67 56.10 -5.83
N LYS A 14 31.84 55.66 -5.36
CA LYS A 14 32.19 54.22 -5.28
C LYS A 14 31.45 53.52 -4.13
N ILE A 15 31.22 54.21 -3.02
CA ILE A 15 30.48 53.68 -1.87
C ILE A 15 28.99 53.56 -2.20
N ALA A 16 28.42 54.56 -2.88
CA ALA A 16 27.04 54.51 -3.35
C ALA A 16 26.81 53.37 -4.36
N MET A 17 27.76 53.14 -5.27
CA MET A 17 27.66 52.06 -6.26
C MET A 17 27.74 50.67 -5.61
N PHE A 18 28.60 50.48 -4.62
CA PHE A 18 28.77 49.18 -3.95
C PHE A 18 27.67 48.88 -2.92
N GLY A 19 27.04 49.91 -2.34
CA GLY A 19 25.91 49.74 -1.41
C GLY A 19 24.55 49.61 -2.10
N LEU A 20 24.28 50.42 -3.14
CA LEU A 20 22.96 50.47 -3.78
C LEU A 20 22.79 49.38 -4.86
N GLY A 21 23.87 48.98 -5.53
CA GLY A 21 23.85 47.98 -6.61
C GLY A 21 23.30 46.61 -6.18
N PRO A 22 23.76 46.02 -5.06
CA PRO A 22 23.27 44.72 -4.59
C PRO A 22 21.80 44.75 -4.18
N VAL A 23 21.34 45.85 -3.57
CA VAL A 23 19.95 46.03 -3.13
C VAL A 23 19.01 46.12 -4.33
N LEU A 24 19.43 46.81 -5.39
CA LEU A 24 18.66 46.93 -6.63
C LEU A 24 18.56 45.57 -7.36
N LEU A 25 19.65 44.80 -7.40
CA LEU A 25 19.67 43.45 -7.97
C LEU A 25 18.80 42.46 -7.19
N LEU A 26 18.81 42.54 -5.85
CA LEU A 26 17.92 41.75 -5.00
C LEU A 26 16.45 42.11 -5.23
N GLY A 27 16.11 43.40 -5.33
CA GLY A 27 14.75 43.85 -5.63
C GLY A 27 14.24 43.35 -6.99
N LEU A 28 15.07 43.45 -8.02
CA LEU A 28 14.73 42.92 -9.36
C LEU A 28 14.62 41.40 -9.39
N GLY A 29 15.51 40.68 -8.69
CA GLY A 29 15.47 39.22 -8.61
C GLY A 29 14.22 38.69 -7.91
N VAL A 30 13.85 39.29 -6.77
CA VAL A 30 12.62 38.91 -6.05
C VAL A 30 11.37 39.30 -6.83
N GLY A 31 11.36 40.46 -7.48
CA GLY A 31 10.23 40.90 -8.32
C GLY A 31 9.99 40.01 -9.53
N ALA A 32 11.05 39.65 -10.25
CA ALA A 32 10.97 38.73 -11.41
C ALA A 32 10.61 37.30 -10.98
N GLY A 33 11.14 36.82 -9.85
CA GLY A 33 10.79 35.52 -9.29
C GLY A 33 9.32 35.45 -8.88
N ALA A 34 8.81 36.46 -8.19
CA ALA A 34 7.40 36.53 -7.79
C ALA A 34 6.45 36.65 -8.99
N PHE A 35 6.86 37.30 -10.08
CA PHE A 35 6.05 37.40 -11.30
C PHE A 35 6.01 36.07 -12.08
N LEU A 36 7.13 35.34 -12.16
CA LEU A 36 7.18 34.02 -12.81
C LEU A 36 6.46 32.92 -12.00
N PHE A 37 6.45 33.03 -10.66
CA PHE A 37 5.78 32.09 -9.77
C PHE A 37 4.43 32.60 -9.26
N MET A 38 3.93 33.73 -9.77
CA MET A 38 2.56 34.16 -9.49
C MET A 38 1.62 33.15 -10.14
N PRO A 39 0.76 32.46 -9.38
CA PRO A 39 -0.20 31.53 -9.95
C PRO A 39 -1.19 32.33 -10.79
N THR A 40 -1.04 32.26 -12.12
CA THR A 40 -1.92 32.94 -13.08
C THR A 40 -3.27 32.23 -13.24
N GLN A 41 -3.46 31.09 -12.57
CA GLN A 41 -4.70 30.34 -12.63
C GLN A 41 -5.08 29.85 -11.23
N THR A 42 -6.36 29.98 -10.92
CA THR A 42 -6.91 29.42 -9.70
C THR A 42 -6.96 27.89 -9.81
N PRO A 43 -6.85 27.13 -8.70
CA PRO A 43 -6.98 25.67 -8.73
C PRO A 43 -8.26 25.16 -9.40
N VAL A 44 -9.31 26.00 -9.43
CA VAL A 44 -10.60 25.70 -10.04
C VAL A 44 -10.51 25.66 -11.57
N GLU A 45 -9.79 26.60 -12.20
CA GLU A 45 -9.60 26.64 -13.66
C GLU A 45 -8.78 25.44 -14.15
N GLN A 46 -7.77 25.01 -13.40
CA GLN A 46 -6.99 23.81 -13.74
C GLN A 46 -7.84 22.55 -13.66
N VAL A 47 -8.74 22.46 -12.67
CA VAL A 47 -9.68 21.35 -12.55
C VAL A 47 -10.70 21.38 -13.69
N GLU A 48 -11.21 22.55 -14.06
CA GLU A 48 -12.12 22.69 -15.21
C GLU A 48 -11.43 22.33 -16.54
N GLU A 49 -10.20 22.78 -16.78
CA GLU A 49 -9.44 22.43 -17.99
C GLU A 49 -9.09 20.93 -18.03
N LEU A 50 -8.83 20.32 -16.87
CA LEU A 50 -8.53 18.90 -16.74
C LEU A 50 -9.79 18.05 -16.89
N ILE A 51 -10.94 18.51 -16.39
CA ILE A 51 -12.27 17.93 -16.65
C ILE A 51 -12.62 18.06 -18.13
N GLU A 52 -12.38 19.22 -18.76
CA GLU A 52 -12.67 19.44 -20.18
C GLU A 52 -11.77 18.59 -21.08
N LYS A 53 -10.47 18.49 -20.80
CA LYS A 53 -9.56 17.56 -21.48
C LYS A 53 -10.00 16.11 -21.30
N LYS A 54 -10.41 15.71 -20.09
CA LYS A 54 -10.94 14.36 -19.81
C LYS A 54 -12.27 14.11 -20.51
N LEU A 55 -13.16 15.08 -20.60
CA LEU A 55 -14.46 14.97 -21.30
C LEU A 55 -14.28 14.94 -22.82
N LYS A 56 -13.35 15.72 -23.38
CA LYS A 56 -12.97 15.65 -24.80
C LYS A 56 -12.34 14.30 -25.12
N GLN A 57 -11.47 13.78 -24.27
CA GLN A 57 -10.86 12.46 -24.43
C GLN A 57 -11.88 11.32 -24.26
N ALA A 58 -12.91 11.53 -23.43
CA ALA A 58 -14.04 10.61 -23.26
C ALA A 58 -15.16 10.76 -24.32
N GLY A 59 -14.99 11.66 -25.30
CA GLY A 59 -15.93 11.83 -26.42
C GLY A 59 -17.29 12.42 -26.06
N GLN A 60 -17.38 13.15 -24.94
CA GLN A 60 -18.66 13.59 -24.35
C GLN A 60 -18.98 15.07 -24.56
N LEU A 61 -18.14 15.79 -25.31
CA LEU A 61 -18.39 17.15 -25.81
C LEU A 61 -18.44 17.12 -27.34
N PRO A 62 -19.39 17.82 -27.98
CA PRO A 62 -19.44 17.88 -29.44
C PRO A 62 -18.22 18.65 -29.97
N SER A 63 -17.40 17.99 -30.79
CA SER A 63 -16.40 18.68 -31.60
C SER A 63 -17.12 19.61 -32.57
N ALA A 64 -16.97 20.91 -32.36
CA ALA A 64 -17.41 21.91 -33.32
C ALA A 64 -16.39 21.94 -34.47
N ASP A 65 -16.52 21.02 -35.41
CA ASP A 65 -16.03 21.19 -36.78
C ASP A 65 -16.74 20.19 -37.71
N GLY A 66 -17.64 20.73 -38.53
CA GLY A 66 -17.82 20.40 -39.94
C GLY A 66 -18.29 19.00 -40.34
N LEU A 67 -19.62 18.86 -40.52
CA LEU A 67 -20.32 18.30 -41.69
C LEU A 67 -19.71 17.09 -42.45
N ASP A 68 -20.19 15.89 -42.13
CA ASP A 68 -20.30 14.76 -43.05
C ASP A 68 -21.25 13.69 -42.50
N GLU A 69 -22.54 13.85 -42.82
CA GLU A 69 -23.58 12.83 -42.65
C GLU A 69 -23.42 11.71 -43.71
N GLU A 70 -22.51 10.75 -43.52
CA GLU A 70 -22.63 9.45 -44.20
C GLU A 70 -21.79 8.30 -43.58
N ASN A 71 -21.89 8.04 -42.28
CA ASN A 71 -21.57 6.69 -41.76
C ASN A 71 -22.08 6.47 -40.33
N LEU A 72 -23.36 6.10 -40.19
CA LEU A 72 -23.94 5.64 -38.92
C LEU A 72 -23.69 4.14 -38.74
N GLU A 73 -22.44 3.73 -38.61
CA GLU A 73 -22.11 2.42 -38.03
C GLU A 73 -21.84 2.61 -36.53
N PRO A 74 -22.65 2.01 -35.63
CA PRO A 74 -22.48 2.20 -34.19
C PRO A 74 -21.14 1.59 -33.76
N GLN A 75 -20.14 2.44 -33.52
CA GLN A 75 -18.90 2.01 -32.91
C GLN A 75 -19.19 1.52 -31.50
N LYS A 76 -19.00 0.21 -31.30
CA LYS A 76 -19.12 -0.48 -30.03
C LYS A 76 -17.98 0.00 -29.12
N VAL A 77 -18.23 1.10 -28.40
CA VAL A 77 -17.37 1.51 -27.27
C VAL A 77 -17.54 0.46 -26.19
N SER A 78 -16.69 -0.57 -26.24
CA SER A 78 -16.50 -1.49 -25.14
C SER A 78 -16.03 -0.65 -23.96
N LYS A 79 -16.93 -0.40 -23.00
CA LYS A 79 -16.52 0.00 -21.66
C LYS A 79 -15.46 -1.01 -21.24
N GLU A 80 -14.24 -0.55 -20.98
CA GLU A 80 -13.27 -1.35 -20.27
C GLU A 80 -13.90 -1.61 -18.90
N THR A 81 -14.55 -2.77 -18.80
CA THR A 81 -14.93 -3.33 -17.52
C THR A 81 -13.65 -3.35 -16.70
N PRO A 82 -13.57 -2.69 -15.54
CA PRO A 82 -12.39 -2.80 -14.70
C PRO A 82 -12.11 -4.29 -14.54
N VAL A 83 -10.93 -4.70 -14.99
CA VAL A 83 -10.46 -6.08 -14.92
C VAL A 83 -10.65 -6.46 -13.46
N ASN A 84 -11.60 -7.34 -13.21
CA ASN A 84 -11.85 -7.89 -11.90
C ASN A 84 -10.52 -8.48 -11.43
N GLU A 85 -9.82 -7.78 -10.54
CA GLU A 85 -8.58 -8.26 -9.93
C GLU A 85 -8.93 -9.63 -9.34
N THR A 86 -8.56 -10.66 -10.07
CA THR A 86 -8.97 -12.02 -9.75
C THR A 86 -8.10 -12.39 -8.57
N PHE A 87 -8.65 -12.28 -7.37
CA PHE A 87 -7.97 -12.62 -6.13
C PHE A 87 -7.39 -14.03 -6.26
N VAL A 88 -6.07 -14.13 -6.43
CA VAL A 88 -5.37 -15.41 -6.53
C VAL A 88 -5.19 -15.93 -5.12
N THR A 89 -5.77 -17.07 -4.80
CA THR A 89 -5.54 -17.72 -3.52
C THR A 89 -4.18 -18.42 -3.53
N SER A 90 -3.27 -17.95 -2.68
CA SER A 90 -1.97 -18.55 -2.43
C SER A 90 -2.05 -19.54 -1.27
N TYR A 91 -1.28 -20.63 -1.35
CA TYR A 91 -1.25 -21.69 -0.35
C TYR A 91 0.17 -21.93 0.15
N TYR A 92 0.31 -22.12 1.47
CA TYR A 92 1.55 -22.55 2.10
C TYR A 92 1.28 -23.75 2.99
N THR A 93 2.10 -24.80 2.86
CA THR A 93 1.97 -26.02 3.67
C THR A 93 3.16 -26.13 4.60
N PHE A 94 2.89 -26.36 5.89
CA PHE A 94 3.97 -26.64 6.84
C PHE A 94 4.63 -27.97 6.47
N ALA A 95 5.96 -27.97 6.34
CA ALA A 95 6.70 -29.17 5.94
C ALA A 95 6.54 -30.33 6.94
N ASP A 96 6.56 -30.01 8.23
CA ASP A 96 6.48 -31.01 9.30
C ASP A 96 5.05 -31.16 9.82
N ASN A 97 4.68 -32.40 10.10
CA ASN A 97 3.43 -32.72 10.77
C ASN A 97 3.40 -32.17 12.21
N PHE A 98 2.20 -31.92 12.70
CA PHE A 98 1.92 -31.54 14.07
C PHE A 98 1.44 -32.76 14.83
N THR A 99 2.12 -33.09 15.92
CA THR A 99 1.74 -34.19 16.80
C THR A 99 1.61 -33.68 18.22
N THR A 100 0.42 -33.77 18.80
CA THR A 100 0.18 -33.40 20.19
C THR A 100 -0.92 -34.24 20.81
N ASN A 101 -0.91 -34.32 22.14
CA ASN A 101 -1.96 -34.98 22.88
C ASN A 101 -3.20 -34.09 22.91
N LEU A 102 -4.38 -34.71 22.84
CA LEU A 102 -5.63 -34.00 23.02
C LEU A 102 -5.94 -33.79 24.50
N ASN A 103 -6.71 -32.76 24.78
CA ASN A 103 -7.09 -32.39 26.13
C ASN A 103 -7.79 -33.55 26.84
N LYS A 104 -7.33 -33.87 28.06
CA LYS A 104 -7.87 -34.95 28.90
C LYS A 104 -7.90 -36.34 28.22
N SER A 105 -7.09 -36.58 27.19
CA SER A 105 -7.02 -37.86 26.49
C SER A 105 -5.62 -38.46 26.52
N LYS A 106 -5.55 -39.79 26.38
CA LYS A 106 -4.30 -40.51 26.09
C LYS A 106 -4.02 -40.62 24.59
N GLN A 107 -5.01 -40.25 23.77
CA GLN A 107 -4.91 -40.25 22.32
C GLN A 107 -4.14 -39.01 21.87
N PHE A 108 -3.39 -39.18 20.79
CA PHE A 108 -2.67 -38.08 20.15
C PHE A 108 -3.21 -37.84 18.75
N LEU A 109 -3.22 -36.57 18.37
CA LEU A 109 -3.61 -36.12 17.06
C LEU A 109 -2.36 -35.82 16.25
N GLN A 110 -2.25 -36.46 15.08
CA GLN A 110 -1.25 -36.14 14.07
C GLN A 110 -1.92 -35.48 12.86
N VAL A 111 -1.58 -34.23 12.58
CA VAL A 111 -2.16 -33.46 11.47
C VAL A 111 -1.10 -32.80 10.62
N SER A 112 -1.37 -32.71 9.32
CA SER A 112 -0.63 -31.88 8.37
C SER A 112 -1.47 -30.64 8.08
N VAL A 113 -0.90 -29.45 8.26
CA VAL A 113 -1.63 -28.18 8.17
C VAL A 113 -1.12 -27.37 6.99
N GLY A 114 -2.02 -26.79 6.22
CA GLY A 114 -1.74 -25.76 5.23
C GLY A 114 -2.58 -24.51 5.49
N VAL A 115 -2.04 -23.35 5.13
CA VAL A 115 -2.72 -22.05 5.22
C VAL A 115 -2.99 -21.52 3.82
N SER A 116 -4.07 -20.76 3.66
CA SER A 116 -4.39 -20.07 2.42
C SER A 116 -4.66 -18.59 2.66
N THR A 117 -4.30 -17.77 1.69
CA THR A 117 -4.54 -16.32 1.70
C THR A 117 -4.85 -15.82 0.30
N GLN A 118 -5.80 -14.90 0.19
CA GLN A 118 -6.05 -14.10 -1.03
C GLN A 118 -5.41 -12.71 -0.97
N TYR A 119 -4.67 -12.41 0.08
CA TYR A 119 -3.94 -11.15 0.24
C TYR A 119 -2.61 -11.17 -0.52
N ASP A 120 -1.74 -10.23 -0.19
CA ASP A 120 -0.40 -10.10 -0.74
C ASP A 120 0.49 -11.33 -0.42
N GLU A 121 1.41 -11.65 -1.32
CA GLU A 121 2.43 -12.70 -1.18
C GLU A 121 3.28 -12.53 0.10
N THR A 122 3.43 -11.28 0.57
CA THR A 122 4.08 -10.96 1.85
C THR A 122 3.48 -11.70 3.06
N VAL A 123 2.20 -12.09 3.03
CA VAL A 123 1.59 -12.91 4.09
C VAL A 123 2.23 -14.29 4.16
N ILE A 124 2.51 -14.90 3.01
CA ILE A 124 3.15 -16.22 2.94
C ILE A 124 4.61 -16.12 3.42
N GLU A 125 5.33 -15.07 3.02
CA GLU A 125 6.69 -14.81 3.50
C GLU A 125 6.73 -14.66 5.03
N ASN A 126 5.77 -13.94 5.61
CA ASN A 126 5.66 -13.77 7.06
C ASN A 126 5.35 -15.08 7.78
N VAL A 127 4.48 -15.92 7.20
CA VAL A 127 4.19 -17.26 7.72
C VAL A 127 5.44 -18.15 7.71
N GLU A 128 6.21 -18.12 6.62
CA GLU A 128 7.44 -18.90 6.48
C GLU A 128 8.53 -18.42 7.44
N LYS A 129 8.72 -17.10 7.54
CA LYS A 129 9.68 -16.44 8.44
C LYS A 129 9.42 -16.79 9.91
N HIS A 130 8.15 -16.77 10.32
CA HIS A 130 7.74 -17.01 11.72
C HIS A 130 7.21 -18.42 11.99
N GLN A 131 7.52 -19.37 11.11
CA GLN A 131 7.00 -20.74 11.20
C GLN A 131 7.18 -21.36 12.60
N MET A 132 8.29 -21.09 13.30
CA MET A 132 8.55 -21.65 14.62
C MET A 132 7.53 -21.15 15.65
N ALA A 133 7.25 -19.85 15.66
CA ALA A 133 6.28 -19.24 16.59
C ALA A 133 4.86 -19.70 16.26
N LEU A 134 4.50 -19.74 14.97
CA LEU A 134 3.20 -20.22 14.52
C LEU A 134 3.00 -21.69 14.89
N ARG A 135 4.03 -22.52 14.73
CA ARG A 135 3.95 -23.94 15.10
C ARG A 135 3.64 -24.14 16.58
N SER A 136 4.27 -23.35 17.44
CA SER A 136 3.98 -23.39 18.87
C SER A 136 2.51 -23.09 19.16
N GLU A 137 1.93 -22.09 18.49
CA GLU A 137 0.52 -21.76 18.71
C GLU A 137 -0.44 -22.79 18.13
N VAL A 138 -0.14 -23.36 16.95
CA VAL A 138 -0.96 -24.45 16.40
C VAL A 138 -0.98 -25.63 17.37
N LEU A 139 0.17 -26.04 17.92
CA LEU A 139 0.24 -27.12 18.90
C LEU A 139 -0.53 -26.78 20.19
N GLY A 140 -0.44 -25.53 20.64
CA GLY A 140 -1.18 -25.02 21.80
C GLY A 140 -2.68 -25.13 21.60
N VAL A 141 -3.20 -24.66 20.46
CA VAL A 141 -4.62 -24.74 20.11
C VAL A 141 -5.09 -26.19 20.07
N ILE A 142 -4.39 -27.07 19.34
CA ILE A 142 -4.80 -28.49 19.24
C ILE A 142 -4.86 -29.14 20.63
N GLY A 143 -3.91 -28.80 21.53
CA GLY A 143 -3.89 -29.33 22.90
C GLY A 143 -5.07 -28.91 23.78
N THR A 144 -5.86 -27.91 23.38
CA THR A 144 -7.06 -27.49 24.13
C THR A 144 -8.31 -28.30 23.77
N TYR A 145 -8.34 -28.92 22.59
CA TYR A 145 -9.47 -29.68 22.08
C TYR A 145 -9.51 -31.09 22.66
N SER A 146 -10.72 -31.59 22.95
CA SER A 146 -10.93 -33.00 23.30
C SER A 146 -11.20 -33.85 22.05
N VAL A 147 -11.27 -35.16 22.24
CA VAL A 147 -11.57 -36.12 21.15
C VAL A 147 -12.97 -35.89 20.57
N ASP A 148 -13.95 -35.62 21.43
CA ASP A 148 -15.33 -35.37 21.01
C ASP A 148 -15.46 -34.05 20.24
N ASP A 149 -14.64 -33.05 20.57
CA ASP A 149 -14.67 -31.73 19.92
C ASP A 149 -14.15 -31.76 18.49
N ILE A 150 -13.25 -32.70 18.16
CA ILE A 150 -12.63 -32.82 16.84
C ILE A 150 -13.32 -33.86 15.95
N ASP A 151 -14.29 -34.59 16.49
CA ASP A 151 -14.97 -35.63 15.74
C ASP A 151 -15.91 -35.03 14.67
N GLY A 152 -16.04 -35.76 13.56
CA GLY A 152 -16.84 -35.34 12.42
C GLY A 152 -16.26 -34.16 11.63
N LYS A 153 -17.10 -33.56 10.76
CA LYS A 153 -16.69 -32.42 9.93
C LYS A 153 -16.68 -31.11 10.71
N ILE A 154 -17.71 -30.89 11.52
CA ILE A 154 -17.92 -29.65 12.27
C ILE A 154 -16.78 -29.43 13.27
N GLY A 155 -16.36 -30.48 13.98
CA GLY A 155 -15.23 -30.40 14.91
C GLY A 155 -13.92 -30.02 14.24
N ARG A 156 -13.64 -30.62 13.07
CA ARG A 156 -12.48 -30.27 12.25
C ARG A 156 -12.54 -28.83 11.73
N ASP A 157 -13.69 -28.37 11.26
CA ASP A 157 -13.86 -26.98 10.81
C ASP A 157 -13.64 -25.98 11.98
N ASN A 158 -14.14 -26.29 13.17
CA ASN A 158 -13.93 -25.48 14.37
C ASN A 158 -12.45 -25.42 14.76
N LEU A 159 -11.76 -26.57 14.76
CA LEU A 159 -10.33 -26.64 15.02
C LEU A 159 -9.53 -25.81 13.99
N ALA A 160 -9.84 -25.94 12.70
CA ALA A 160 -9.21 -25.16 11.64
C ALA A 160 -9.40 -23.65 11.87
N ASN A 161 -10.61 -23.22 12.23
CA ASN A 161 -10.91 -21.82 12.54
C ASN A 161 -10.13 -21.32 13.76
N SER A 162 -10.05 -22.10 14.85
CA SER A 162 -9.26 -21.72 16.02
C SER A 162 -7.76 -21.63 15.71
N ILE A 163 -7.22 -22.53 14.88
CA ILE A 163 -5.83 -22.47 14.43
C ILE A 163 -5.61 -21.21 13.59
N LYS A 164 -6.52 -20.90 12.66
CA LYS A 164 -6.46 -19.69 11.82
C LYS A 164 -6.43 -18.43 12.69
N ASP A 165 -7.31 -18.35 13.67
CA ASP A 165 -7.39 -17.18 14.56
C ASP A 165 -6.12 -17.04 15.39
N ALA A 166 -5.58 -18.13 15.94
CA ALA A 166 -4.33 -18.12 16.69
C ALA A 166 -3.12 -17.71 15.82
N ILE A 167 -3.06 -18.18 14.57
CA ILE A 167 -2.02 -17.78 13.61
C ILE A 167 -2.13 -16.28 13.32
N ASN A 168 -3.32 -15.77 13.04
CA ASN A 168 -3.51 -14.35 12.75
C ASN A 168 -3.19 -13.44 13.94
N VAL A 169 -3.58 -13.83 15.16
CA VAL A 169 -3.21 -13.11 16.38
C VAL A 169 -1.68 -13.08 16.50
N LYS A 170 -1.01 -14.22 16.31
CA LYS A 170 0.45 -14.25 16.39
C LYS A 170 1.14 -13.43 15.31
N LEU A 171 0.64 -13.46 14.08
CA LEU A 171 1.18 -12.66 12.97
C LEU A 171 0.97 -11.16 13.22
N LEU A 172 -0.19 -10.79 13.76
CA LEU A 172 -0.46 -9.40 14.14
C LEU A 172 0.48 -8.93 15.27
N ASP A 173 0.78 -9.78 16.25
CA ASP A 173 1.74 -9.44 17.31
C ASP A 173 3.18 -9.26 16.78
N LEU A 174 3.58 -10.04 15.77
CA LEU A 174 4.96 -10.09 15.26
C LEU A 174 5.22 -9.08 14.14
N GLU A 175 4.29 -8.92 13.22
CA GLU A 175 4.42 -8.12 11.99
C GLU A 175 3.42 -6.95 11.92
N GLY A 176 2.48 -6.85 12.87
CA GLY A 176 1.44 -5.82 12.88
C GLY A 176 0.29 -6.09 11.88
N PHE A 177 0.36 -7.20 11.14
CA PHE A 177 -0.60 -7.57 10.11
C PHE A 177 -0.89 -9.07 10.14
N GLY A 178 -2.16 -9.43 10.19
CA GLY A 178 -2.66 -10.79 9.93
C GLY A 178 -3.25 -10.86 8.52
N GLY A 179 -3.27 -12.05 7.93
CA GLY A 179 -3.71 -12.20 6.54
C GLY A 179 -4.05 -13.64 6.14
N VAL A 180 -4.10 -14.57 7.10
CA VAL A 180 -4.47 -15.95 6.82
C VAL A 180 -5.99 -16.07 6.79
N GLU A 181 -6.54 -16.50 5.66
CA GLU A 181 -7.99 -16.61 5.48
C GLU A 181 -8.51 -18.01 5.79
N GLY A 182 -7.71 -19.03 5.49
CA GLY A 182 -8.10 -20.42 5.64
C GLY A 182 -6.98 -21.27 6.21
N VAL A 183 -7.37 -22.29 6.97
CA VAL A 183 -6.52 -23.38 7.42
C VAL A 183 -7.12 -24.68 6.92
N HIS A 184 -6.29 -25.53 6.33
CA HIS A 184 -6.68 -26.76 5.66
C HIS A 184 -5.87 -27.92 6.23
N PHE A 185 -6.53 -29.06 6.48
CA PHE A 185 -5.85 -30.29 6.89
C PHE A 185 -5.64 -31.19 5.66
N THR A 186 -4.39 -31.47 5.31
CA THR A 186 -4.06 -32.42 4.22
C THR A 186 -3.93 -33.86 4.72
N SER A 187 -3.72 -34.03 6.03
CA SER A 187 -3.77 -35.30 6.73
C SER A 187 -4.35 -35.08 8.13
N PHE A 188 -5.16 -36.02 8.60
CA PHE A 188 -5.79 -35.96 9.92
C PHE A 188 -5.93 -37.37 10.49
N VAL A 189 -5.04 -37.71 11.41
CA VAL A 189 -4.93 -39.06 11.98
C VAL A 189 -5.02 -38.98 13.50
N LEU A 190 -6.04 -39.64 14.05
CA LEU A 190 -6.24 -39.80 15.49
C LEU A 190 -5.79 -41.21 15.91
N GLN A 191 -4.91 -41.32 16.92
CA GLN A 191 -4.36 -42.58 17.44
C GLN A 191 -4.51 -42.69 18.94
#